data_AF-A0A0K8WD10-F1
#
_entry.id   AF-A0A0K8WD10-F1
#
_cell.length_a   1.000
_cell.length_b   1.000
_cell.length_c   1.000
_cell.angle_alpha   90.00
_cell.angle_beta   90.00
_cell.angle_gamma   90.00
#
_symmetry.space_group_name_H-M   'P 1'
#
loop_
_entity.id
_entity.type
_entity.pdbx_description
1 polymer ?
#
loop_
_entity_poly.entity_id
_entity_poly.type
_entity_poly.pdbx_seq_one_letter_code
_entity_poly.pdbx_strand_id
1 'polypeptide(L)'
;MTKLFEDEAILPTMLGTCGSMFVTEHLHTPFEIRNGFTHKHLNFQTIYEYVLRLDMLNPDPVKICKVRLDYFSLSADNRVKARNARYLMLESQLLKELASGKSCWYDTDCHWFDCIGSCVKNKCIKPPRQSNVQQLCQYVHMNPEQFRYFRAQDEMRILYEYACKRKYRKNYW
;
A
#
# COMPACT_ATOMS: atom_id res chain seq x y z
N MET A 1 -0.28 17.48 -21.40
CA MET A 1 -0.93 16.23 -20.92
C MET A 1 -0.17 15.82 -19.67
N THR A 2 -0.71 16.13 -18.50
CA THR A 2 -0.04 15.90 -17.21
C THR A 2 -0.37 14.48 -16.75
N LYS A 3 0.64 13.63 -16.55
CA LYS A 3 0.41 12.28 -16.03
C LYS A 3 0.33 12.34 -14.51
N LEU A 4 -0.67 11.70 -13.94
CA LEU A 4 -0.91 11.72 -12.51
C LEU A 4 0.25 11.02 -11.77
N PHE A 5 0.82 11.69 -10.75
CA PHE A 5 1.92 11.20 -9.90
C PHE A 5 3.28 10.96 -10.59
N GLU A 6 3.52 11.56 -11.76
CA GLU A 6 4.81 11.41 -12.47
C GLU A 6 5.99 11.94 -11.63
N ASP A 7 5.85 13.12 -11.03
CA ASP A 7 6.88 13.75 -10.18
C ASP A 7 7.08 13.03 -8.85
N GLU A 8 6.03 12.39 -8.34
CA GLU A 8 6.03 11.71 -7.04
C GLU A 8 6.69 10.32 -7.11
N ALA A 9 6.89 9.81 -8.33
CA ALA A 9 7.49 8.51 -8.63
C ALA A 9 6.87 7.36 -7.83
N ILE A 10 5.55 7.40 -7.64
CA ILE A 10 4.77 6.39 -6.90
C ILE A 10 4.49 5.17 -7.78
N LEU A 11 4.26 5.43 -9.06
CA LEU A 11 3.96 4.45 -10.10
C LEU A 11 5.11 4.41 -11.13
N PRO A 12 5.16 3.36 -11.98
CA PRO A 12 6.14 3.29 -13.05
C PRO A 12 5.93 4.45 -14.03
N THR A 13 7.01 5.12 -14.40
CA THR A 13 7.02 6.24 -15.33
C THR A 13 6.56 5.74 -16.70
N MET A 14 5.52 6.36 -17.24
CA MET A 14 4.95 6.01 -18.53
C MET A 14 5.84 6.57 -19.65
N LEU A 15 6.49 5.70 -20.43
CA LEU A 15 7.37 6.10 -21.54
C LEU A 15 6.59 6.42 -22.81
N GLY A 16 5.45 5.75 -23.01
CA GLY A 16 4.62 5.95 -24.20
C GLY A 16 3.33 5.15 -24.15
N THR A 17 2.42 5.48 -25.07
CA THR A 17 1.14 4.80 -25.24
C THR A 17 0.88 4.54 -26.72
N CYS A 18 0.23 3.43 -27.04
CA CYS A 18 -0.20 3.06 -28.37
C CYS A 18 -1.57 2.37 -28.27
N GLY A 19 -2.65 3.09 -28.56
CA GLY A 19 -4.01 2.61 -28.37
C GLY A 19 -4.28 2.21 -26.91
N SER A 20 -4.66 0.96 -26.68
CA SER A 20 -4.88 0.38 -25.35
C SER A 20 -3.62 -0.13 -24.66
N MET A 21 -2.46 -0.05 -25.32
CA MET A 21 -1.18 -0.49 -24.79
C MET A 21 -0.38 0.68 -24.27
N PHE A 22 0.41 0.43 -23.24
CA PHE A 22 1.35 1.39 -22.70
C PHE A 22 2.67 0.73 -22.35
N VAL A 23 3.73 1.53 -22.37
CA VAL A 23 5.08 1.12 -22.00
C VAL A 23 5.51 1.96 -20.81
N THR A 24 6.07 1.31 -19.80
CA THR A 24 6.62 1.96 -18.61
C THR A 24 8.13 1.76 -18.54
N GLU A 25 8.79 2.50 -17.64
CA GLU A 25 10.15 2.22 -17.25
C GLU A 25 10.33 0.75 -16.81
N HIS A 26 11.54 0.23 -17.00
CA HIS A 26 11.88 -1.10 -16.51
C HIS A 26 12.07 -1.05 -14.98
N LEU A 27 11.42 -1.96 -14.27
CA LEU A 27 11.51 -2.06 -12.82
C LEU A 27 12.05 -3.43 -12.43
N HIS A 28 12.96 -3.44 -11.47
CA HIS A 28 13.48 -4.65 -10.86
C HIS A 28 12.41 -5.26 -9.96
N THR A 29 12.06 -6.51 -10.25
CA THR A 29 11.13 -7.27 -9.42
C THR A 29 11.80 -7.68 -8.12
N PRO A 30 11.10 -7.59 -6.98
CA PRO A 30 11.70 -7.87 -5.68
C PRO A 30 12.12 -9.32 -5.47
N PHE A 31 11.56 -10.23 -6.27
CA PHE A 31 11.94 -11.63 -6.30
C PHE A 31 12.70 -11.87 -7.58
N GLU A 32 14.03 -11.88 -7.52
CA GLU A 32 14.77 -12.57 -8.57
C GLU A 32 14.46 -14.06 -8.42
N ILE A 33 13.67 -14.57 -9.36
CA ILE A 33 13.16 -15.95 -9.45
C ILE A 33 14.29 -17.00 -9.28
N ARG A 34 15.56 -16.61 -9.47
CA ARG A 34 16.72 -17.49 -9.37
C ARG A 34 17.10 -17.89 -7.94
N ASN A 35 16.86 -17.04 -6.93
CA ASN A 35 17.43 -17.27 -5.59
C ASN A 35 16.42 -17.25 -4.42
N GLY A 36 15.15 -16.92 -4.65
CA GLY A 36 14.11 -16.96 -3.60
C GLY A 36 14.28 -15.93 -2.47
N PHE A 37 15.25 -15.02 -2.59
CA PHE A 37 15.49 -13.94 -1.62
C PHE A 37 14.92 -12.62 -2.12
N THR A 38 14.31 -11.86 -1.21
CA THR A 38 13.87 -10.49 -1.49
C THR A 38 15.09 -9.61 -1.74
N HIS A 39 15.02 -8.78 -2.78
CA HIS A 39 16.07 -7.80 -3.09
C HIS A 39 16.41 -6.95 -1.86
N LYS A 40 17.71 -6.78 -1.54
CA LYS A 40 18.19 -6.11 -0.31
C LYS A 40 17.62 -4.70 -0.09
N HIS A 41 17.27 -4.02 -1.18
CA HIS A 41 16.70 -2.67 -1.16
C HIS A 41 15.17 -2.62 -1.03
N LEU A 42 14.45 -3.74 -1.17
CA LEU A 42 13.03 -3.79 -0.83
C LEU A 42 12.87 -4.36 0.57
N ASN A 43 12.95 -3.50 1.58
CA ASN A 43 12.82 -3.85 3.00
C ASN A 43 11.72 -3.04 3.70
N PHE A 44 11.48 -3.32 4.98
CA PHE A 44 10.44 -2.62 5.76
C PHE A 44 10.58 -1.10 5.73
N GLN A 45 11.80 -0.57 5.93
CA GLN A 45 12.04 0.87 5.92
C GLN A 45 11.65 1.51 4.58
N THR A 46 12.12 0.95 3.46
CA THR A 46 11.82 1.53 2.14
C THR A 46 10.33 1.48 1.78
N ILE A 47 9.62 0.43 2.18
CA ILE A 47 8.16 0.34 2.02
C ILE A 47 7.46 1.30 2.99
N TYR A 48 7.96 1.45 4.22
CA TYR A 48 7.45 2.38 5.20
C TYR A 48 7.55 3.84 4.71
N GLU A 49 8.71 4.25 4.20
CA GLU A 49 8.93 5.55 3.56
C GLU A 49 8.02 5.75 2.34
N TYR A 50 7.82 4.71 1.53
CA TYR A 50 6.88 4.75 0.42
C TYR A 50 5.43 5.01 0.91
N VAL A 51 4.93 4.26 1.89
CA VAL A 51 3.55 4.45 2.37
C VAL A 51 3.34 5.79 3.10
N LEU A 52 4.38 6.31 3.75
CA LEU A 52 4.37 7.66 4.32
C LEU A 52 4.25 8.73 3.24
N ARG A 53 5.03 8.62 2.15
CA ARG A 53 4.93 9.55 1.02
C ARG A 53 3.53 9.59 0.45
N LEU A 54 2.88 8.43 0.30
CA LEU A 54 1.48 8.37 -0.13
C LEU A 54 0.51 9.16 0.77
N ASP A 55 0.70 9.06 2.09
CA ASP A 55 -0.10 9.80 3.08
C ASP A 55 0.20 11.32 3.08
N MET A 56 1.34 11.75 2.53
CA MET A 56 1.80 13.15 2.48
C MET A 56 1.44 13.88 1.17
N LEU A 57 0.86 13.18 0.20
CA LEU A 57 0.50 13.79 -1.08
C LEU A 57 -0.61 14.83 -0.92
N ASN A 58 -0.43 15.96 -1.60
CA ASN A 58 -1.39 17.04 -1.66
C ASN A 58 -1.98 17.16 -3.08
N PRO A 59 -3.25 17.58 -3.24
CA PRO A 59 -4.18 17.98 -2.18
C PRO A 59 -4.91 16.82 -1.50
N ASP A 60 -4.77 15.59 -2.01
CA ASP A 60 -5.50 14.42 -1.53
C ASP A 60 -4.53 13.24 -1.40
N PRO A 61 -4.37 12.64 -0.20
CA PRO A 61 -3.51 11.49 0.01
C PRO A 61 -3.90 10.32 -0.88
N VAL A 62 -2.92 9.49 -1.24
CA VAL A 62 -3.18 8.20 -1.89
C VAL A 62 -3.24 7.12 -0.83
N LYS A 63 -4.28 6.30 -0.84
CA LYS A 63 -4.43 5.14 0.03
C LYS A 63 -4.08 3.85 -0.69
N ILE A 64 -3.36 2.98 -0.01
CA ILE A 64 -3.08 1.61 -0.46
C ILE A 64 -3.96 0.64 0.30
N CYS A 65 -4.78 -0.11 -0.44
CA CYS A 65 -5.74 -1.06 0.14
C CYS A 65 -5.34 -2.51 -0.10
N LYS A 66 -4.12 -2.76 -0.56
CA LYS A 66 -3.52 -4.09 -0.57
C LYS A 66 -2.02 -3.99 -0.57
N VAL A 67 -1.41 -4.33 0.56
CA VAL A 67 0.05 -4.34 0.69
C VAL A 67 0.53 -5.77 0.45
N ARG A 68 1.31 -5.97 -0.60
CA ARG A 68 2.05 -7.22 -0.82
C ARG A 68 3.42 -6.94 -1.43
N LEU A 69 4.44 -7.68 -1.01
CA LEU A 69 5.81 -7.48 -1.50
C LEU A 69 5.92 -7.58 -3.02
N ASP A 70 5.17 -8.49 -3.66
CA ASP A 70 5.17 -8.68 -5.12
C ASP A 70 4.50 -7.55 -5.91
N TYR A 71 3.76 -6.67 -5.22
CA TYR A 71 3.14 -5.48 -5.80
C TYR A 71 4.03 -4.26 -5.74
N PHE A 72 5.20 -4.36 -5.13
CA PHE A 72 6.23 -3.34 -5.21
C PHE A 72 7.31 -3.75 -6.20
N SER A 73 8.03 -2.77 -6.70
CA SER A 73 9.22 -2.97 -7.54
C SER A 73 10.18 -1.82 -7.30
N LEU A 74 11.42 -1.99 -7.75
CA LEU A 74 12.47 -1.00 -7.58
C LEU A 74 12.82 -0.40 -8.95
N SER A 75 12.92 0.92 -9.02
CA SER A 75 13.55 1.58 -10.17
C SER A 75 15.06 1.35 -10.17
N ALA A 76 15.74 1.77 -11.25
CA ALA A 76 17.19 1.62 -11.40
C ALA A 76 17.99 2.32 -10.27
N ASP A 77 17.44 3.37 -9.68
CA ASP A 77 17.97 4.09 -8.52
C ASP A 77 17.51 3.51 -7.16
N ASN A 78 16.96 2.29 -7.15
CA ASN A 78 16.45 1.59 -5.97
C ASN A 78 15.29 2.28 -5.23
N ARG A 79 14.51 3.15 -5.89
CA ARG A 79 13.29 3.69 -5.28
C ARG A 79 12.15 2.67 -5.37
N VAL A 80 11.44 2.49 -4.26
CA VAL A 80 10.21 1.69 -4.22
C VAL A 80 9.09 2.39 -4.98
N LYS A 81 8.47 1.66 -5.91
CA LYS A 81 7.26 2.04 -6.64
C LYS A 81 6.22 0.93 -6.55
N ALA A 82 4.94 1.26 -6.60
CA ALA A 82 3.91 0.27 -6.83
C ALA A 82 3.97 -0.21 -8.28
N ARG A 83 3.80 -1.51 -8.51
CA ARG A 83 3.82 -2.13 -9.83
C ARG A 83 2.67 -1.61 -10.72
N ASN A 84 1.51 -1.34 -10.12
CA ASN A 84 0.35 -0.78 -10.80
C ASN A 84 -0.59 -0.07 -9.80
N ALA A 85 -1.53 0.70 -10.33
CA ALA A 85 -2.47 1.50 -9.55
C ALA A 85 -3.69 0.72 -9.02
N ARG A 86 -3.81 -0.60 -9.26
CA ARG A 86 -5.04 -1.37 -8.99
C ARG A 86 -5.54 -1.28 -7.54
N TYR A 87 -4.61 -1.17 -6.60
CA TYR A 87 -4.90 -1.14 -5.16
C TYR A 87 -4.65 0.22 -4.53
N LEU A 88 -4.44 1.25 -5.37
CA LEU A 88 -4.22 2.62 -4.97
C LEU A 88 -5.45 3.44 -5.33
N MET A 89 -5.86 4.31 -4.41
CA MET A 89 -6.98 5.22 -4.64
C MET A 89 -6.76 6.50 -3.85
N LEU A 90 -7.18 7.65 -4.38
CA LEU A 90 -7.21 8.89 -3.60
C LEU A 90 -8.11 8.72 -2.37
N GLU A 91 -7.76 9.31 -1.22
CA GLU A 91 -8.53 9.15 0.02
C GLU A 91 -9.98 9.59 -0.15
N SER A 92 -10.23 10.71 -0.85
CA SER A 92 -11.59 11.16 -1.12
C SER A 92 -12.40 10.18 -1.98
N GLN A 93 -11.76 9.52 -2.95
CA GLN A 93 -12.40 8.51 -3.80
C GLN A 93 -12.66 7.22 -3.01
N LEU A 94 -11.69 6.79 -2.20
CA LEU A 94 -11.83 5.62 -1.35
C LEU A 94 -12.98 5.79 -0.35
N LEU A 95 -13.09 6.96 0.29
CA LEU A 95 -14.19 7.22 1.21
C LEU A 95 -15.55 7.17 0.52
N LYS A 96 -15.65 7.60 -0.75
CA LYS A 96 -16.89 7.46 -1.55
C LYS A 96 -17.19 6.00 -1.89
N GLU A 97 -16.17 5.23 -2.27
CA GLU A 97 -16.30 3.81 -2.58
C GLU A 97 -16.79 3.01 -1.36
N LEU A 98 -16.15 3.22 -0.21
CA LEU A 98 -16.51 2.58 1.06
C LEU A 98 -17.85 3.09 1.63
N ALA A 99 -18.25 4.33 1.30
CA ALA A 99 -19.52 4.95 1.69
C ALA A 99 -20.53 5.02 0.54
N SER A 100 -20.52 4.02 -0.35
CA SER A 100 -21.35 4.00 -1.56
C SER A 100 -22.86 3.93 -1.31
N GLY A 101 -23.29 3.66 -0.06
CA GLY A 101 -24.70 3.52 0.30
C GLY A 101 -25.37 2.24 -0.21
N LYS A 102 -24.59 1.34 -0.84
CA LYS A 102 -25.04 0.01 -1.27
C LYS A 102 -25.55 -0.80 -0.08
N SER A 103 -26.50 -1.70 -0.33
CA SER A 103 -26.96 -2.62 0.70
C SER A 103 -25.85 -3.57 1.12
N CYS A 104 -25.82 -3.88 2.41
CA CYS A 104 -24.87 -4.79 3.04
C CYS A 104 -25.55 -5.54 4.18
N TRP A 105 -24.98 -6.68 4.54
CA TRP A 105 -25.29 -7.44 5.74
C TRP A 105 -24.12 -7.43 6.73
N TYR A 106 -22.90 -7.34 6.22
CA TYR A 106 -21.67 -7.35 7.01
C TYR A 106 -20.75 -6.19 6.58
N ASP A 107 -19.87 -5.75 7.48
CA ASP A 107 -18.85 -4.74 7.18
C ASP A 107 -17.99 -5.13 5.97
N THR A 108 -17.72 -6.44 5.81
CA THR A 108 -16.95 -7.00 4.70
C THR A 108 -17.57 -6.74 3.33
N ASP A 109 -18.90 -6.58 3.25
CA ASP A 109 -19.57 -6.24 1.99
C ASP A 109 -19.19 -4.82 1.55
N CYS A 110 -18.80 -3.96 2.49
CA CYS A 110 -18.40 -2.57 2.28
C CYS A 110 -16.89 -2.40 2.09
N HIS A 111 -16.10 -3.47 2.14
CA HIS A 111 -14.65 -3.39 1.94
C HIS A 111 -14.29 -3.07 0.49
N TRP A 112 -13.14 -2.43 0.31
CA TRP A 112 -12.47 -2.32 -0.98
C TRP A 112 -11.06 -2.89 -0.84
N PHE A 113 -10.87 -4.12 -1.32
CA PHE A 113 -9.71 -4.95 -0.99
C PHE A 113 -9.51 -5.06 0.54
N ASP A 114 -8.34 -4.72 1.06
CA ASP A 114 -8.01 -4.78 2.49
C ASP A 114 -8.38 -3.47 3.22
N CYS A 115 -8.93 -2.46 2.52
CA CYS A 115 -9.50 -1.29 3.17
C CYS A 115 -10.90 -1.58 3.71
N ILE A 116 -11.06 -1.35 5.01
CA ILE A 116 -12.25 -1.70 5.80
C ILE A 116 -13.36 -0.65 5.59
N GLY A 117 -14.56 -1.13 5.28
CA GLY A 117 -15.79 -0.34 5.25
C GLY A 117 -16.68 -0.62 6.46
N SER A 118 -17.84 0.01 6.53
CA SER A 118 -18.79 -0.21 7.63
C SER A 118 -20.21 -0.34 7.13
N CYS A 119 -20.89 -1.39 7.58
CA CYS A 119 -22.28 -1.67 7.31
C CYS A 119 -23.14 -1.18 8.48
N VAL A 120 -23.83 -0.05 8.28
CA VAL A 120 -24.67 0.57 9.30
C VAL A 120 -26.09 0.64 8.79
N LYS A 121 -27.03 0.01 9.51
CA LYS A 121 -28.45 -0.08 9.11
C LYS A 121 -28.61 -0.64 7.69
N ASN A 122 -27.90 -1.73 7.38
CA ASN A 122 -27.89 -2.41 6.09
C ASN A 122 -27.43 -1.54 4.91
N LYS A 123 -26.61 -0.51 5.17
CA LYS A 123 -25.99 0.33 4.14
C LYS A 123 -24.52 0.58 4.42
N CYS A 124 -23.71 0.60 3.36
CA CYS A 124 -22.30 0.98 3.45
C CYS A 124 -22.16 2.49 3.63
N ILE A 125 -21.95 2.92 4.88
CA ILE A 125 -21.84 4.32 5.27
C ILE A 125 -20.86 4.49 6.44
N LYS A 126 -20.34 5.71 6.60
CA LYS A 126 -19.42 6.09 7.70
C LYS A 126 -18.17 5.19 7.81
N PRO A 127 -17.43 4.96 6.72
CA PRO A 127 -16.23 4.14 6.78
C PRO A 127 -15.17 4.77 7.70
N PRO A 128 -14.38 3.96 8.44
CA PRO A 128 -13.30 4.46 9.25
C PRO A 128 -12.19 5.04 8.37
N ARG A 129 -11.55 6.11 8.85
CA ARG A 129 -10.30 6.59 8.23
C ARG A 129 -9.18 5.59 8.49
N GLN A 130 -8.40 5.32 7.46
CA GLN A 130 -7.33 4.33 7.49
C GLN A 130 -6.02 4.98 7.01
N SER A 131 -4.92 4.64 7.70
CA SER A 131 -3.58 5.06 7.31
C SER A 131 -2.86 3.94 6.58
N ASN A 132 -2.04 4.30 5.59
CA ASN A 132 -1.24 3.32 4.85
C ASN A 132 -0.23 2.60 5.75
N VAL A 133 0.26 3.29 6.79
CA VAL A 133 1.12 2.66 7.81
C VAL A 133 0.39 1.55 8.55
N GLN A 134 -0.89 1.73 8.89
CA GLN A 134 -1.67 0.68 9.55
C GLN A 134 -1.82 -0.54 8.64
N GLN A 135 -2.06 -0.33 7.34
CA GLN A 135 -2.15 -1.39 6.35
C GLN A 135 -0.83 -2.16 6.21
N LEU A 136 0.30 -1.44 6.14
CA LEU A 136 1.62 -2.05 6.14
C LEU A 136 1.87 -2.89 7.40
N CYS A 137 1.56 -2.34 8.58
CA CYS A 137 1.74 -3.02 9.85
C CYS A 137 0.90 -4.30 9.96
N GLN A 138 -0.36 -4.25 9.52
CA GLN A 138 -1.24 -5.42 9.47
C GLN A 138 -0.67 -6.50 8.54
N TYR A 139 -0.22 -6.12 7.34
CA TYR A 139 0.36 -7.08 6.40
C TYR A 139 1.62 -7.77 6.95
N VAL A 140 2.54 -7.01 7.56
CA VAL A 140 3.76 -7.56 8.18
C VAL A 140 3.42 -8.50 9.34
N HIS A 141 2.42 -8.13 10.14
CA HIS A 141 1.95 -8.96 11.25
C HIS A 141 1.37 -10.29 10.75
N MET A 142 0.57 -10.26 9.69
CA MET A 142 -0.06 -11.45 9.09
C MET A 142 0.91 -12.32 8.27
N ASN A 143 2.02 -11.76 7.79
CA ASN A 143 2.97 -12.45 6.91
C ASN A 143 4.39 -12.54 7.50
N PRO A 144 4.55 -13.09 8.71
CA PRO A 144 5.81 -13.08 9.44
C PRO A 144 7.00 -13.65 8.65
N GLU A 145 6.81 -14.74 7.92
CA GLU A 145 7.87 -15.44 7.19
C GLU A 145 8.43 -14.62 6.02
N GLN A 146 7.59 -13.86 5.31
CA GLN A 146 8.03 -12.99 4.21
C GLN A 146 8.91 -11.83 4.69
N PHE A 147 8.84 -11.52 5.99
CA PHE A 147 9.63 -10.48 6.64
C PHE A 147 10.66 -11.05 7.61
N ARG A 148 10.95 -12.37 7.56
CA ARG A 148 11.91 -13.01 8.48
C ARG A 148 13.29 -12.38 8.42
N TYR A 149 13.79 -12.10 7.21
CA TYR A 149 15.06 -11.41 7.01
C TYR A 149 15.06 -9.97 7.54
N PHE A 150 13.96 -9.24 7.34
CA PHE A 150 13.85 -7.86 7.82
C PHE A 150 13.76 -7.81 9.34
N ARG A 151 13.08 -8.75 9.98
CA ARG A 151 12.97 -8.81 11.45
C ARG A 151 14.24 -9.31 12.14
N ALA A 152 15.17 -9.89 11.39
CA ALA A 152 16.50 -10.28 11.89
C ALA A 152 17.49 -9.10 11.96
N GLN A 153 17.23 -8.00 11.23
CA GLN A 153 18.03 -6.78 11.32
C GLN A 153 17.51 -5.89 12.44
N ASP A 154 18.36 -5.53 13.39
CA ASP A 154 17.93 -4.79 14.58
C ASP A 154 17.31 -3.42 14.25
N GLU A 155 17.88 -2.69 13.31
CA GLU A 155 17.37 -1.38 12.86
C GLU A 155 15.94 -1.48 12.33
N MET A 156 15.68 -2.47 11.47
CA MET A 156 14.38 -2.71 10.87
C MET A 156 13.36 -3.19 11.91
N ARG A 157 13.80 -4.02 12.87
CA ARG A 157 12.97 -4.45 14.00
C ARG A 157 12.57 -3.26 14.86
N ILE A 158 13.52 -2.40 15.24
CA ILE A 158 13.26 -1.20 16.05
C ILE A 158 12.27 -0.27 15.31
N LEU A 159 12.48 -0.05 14.01
CA LEU A 159 11.57 0.77 13.20
C LEU A 159 10.17 0.18 13.14
N TYR A 160 10.03 -1.14 12.93
CA TYR A 160 8.74 -1.82 12.98
C TYR A 160 8.07 -1.67 14.34
N GLU A 161 8.81 -1.85 15.44
CA GLU A 161 8.25 -1.69 16.79
C GLU A 161 7.80 -0.25 17.05
N TYR A 162 8.57 0.73 16.59
CA TYR A 162 8.23 2.14 16.68
C TYR A 162 6.97 2.48 15.86
N ALA A 163 6.94 2.09 14.58
CA ALA A 163 5.88 2.44 13.64
C ALA A 163 4.57 1.67 13.91
N CYS A 164 4.68 0.39 14.25
CA CYS A 164 3.54 -0.51 14.37
C CYS A 164 3.13 -0.73 15.83
N LYS A 165 4.05 -1.06 16.76
CA LYS A 165 3.66 -1.45 18.13
C LYS A 165 3.21 -0.29 19.02
N ARG A 166 3.59 0.97 18.74
CA ARG A 166 3.07 2.13 19.51
C ARG A 166 1.57 2.38 19.32
N LYS A 167 0.96 1.93 18.21
CA LYS A 167 -0.49 2.08 17.97
C LYS A 167 -1.34 0.89 18.43
N TYR A 168 -0.80 -0.33 18.53
CA TYR A 168 -1.56 -1.50 18.99
C TYR A 168 -1.76 -1.57 20.52
N ARG A 169 -1.22 -0.61 21.30
CA ARG A 169 -1.46 -0.52 22.75
C ARG A 169 -2.74 0.21 23.15
N LYS A 170 -3.49 0.79 22.22
CA LYS A 170 -4.81 1.40 22.51
C LYS A 170 -5.88 0.75 21.62
N ASN A 171 -6.63 -0.13 22.26
CA ASN A 171 -7.99 -0.58 21.94
C ASN A 171 -8.17 -1.45 20.70
N TYR A 172 -8.09 -2.76 20.93
CA TYR A 172 -8.94 -3.75 20.27
C TYR A 172 -9.65 -4.56 21.37
N TRP A 173 -10.66 -3.95 21.98
CA TRP A 173 -11.90 -4.53 22.53
C TRP A 173 -12.91 -3.38 22.57
#